data_AF-A0A7V9L1D9-F1
#
_entry.id   AF-A0A7V9L1D9-F1
#
_cell.length_a   1.000
_cell.length_b   1.000
_cell.length_c   1.000
_cell.angle_alpha   90.00
_cell.angle_beta   90.00
_cell.angle_gamma   90.00
#
_symmetry.space_group_name_H-M   'P 1'
#
loop_
_entity.id
_entity.type
_entity.pdbx_description
1 polymer ?
#
loop_
_entity_poly.entity_id
_entity_poly.type
_entity_poly.pdbx_seq_one_letter_code
_entity_poly.pdbx_strand_id
1 'polypeptide(L)'
;MKLHDLHHVATGYDTTWTGEAEIGAWEIGAGCGRYWAAWMLNLGATGVGMLHAPRREWRAFIRGRRSKSLYDRAFSEDMLQWSVRDLRAHLRLIVR
;
A
#
# COMPACT_ATOMS: atom_id res chain seq x y z
N MET A 1 2.34 1.70 -10.62
CA MET A 1 3.75 1.96 -10.30
C MET A 1 3.90 3.25 -9.51
N LYS A 2 3.85 4.47 -10.08
CA LYS A 2 4.06 5.72 -9.31
C LYS A 2 3.25 5.86 -8.00
N LEU A 3 1.95 5.57 -8.01
CA LEU A 3 1.11 5.62 -6.79
C LEU A 3 1.50 4.57 -5.75
N HIS A 4 1.93 3.40 -6.22
CA HIS A 4 2.39 2.30 -5.39
C HIS A 4 3.71 2.65 -4.69
N ASP A 5 4.63 3.30 -5.41
CA ASP A 5 5.89 3.80 -4.82
C ASP A 5 5.62 4.85 -3.71
N LEU A 6 4.63 5.72 -3.91
CA LEU A 6 4.18 6.65 -2.86
C LEU A 6 3.60 5.92 -1.65
N HIS A 7 2.90 4.80 -1.86
CA HIS A 7 2.41 3.99 -0.76
C HIS A 7 3.55 3.35 0.03
N HIS A 8 4.65 2.90 -0.60
CA HIS A 8 5.85 2.45 0.12
C HIS A 8 6.39 3.54 1.05
N VAL A 9 6.61 4.75 0.52
CA VAL A 9 7.11 5.89 1.32
C VAL A 9 6.19 6.19 2.50
N ALA A 10 4.87 6.18 2.29
CA ALA A 10 3.91 6.46 3.34
C ALA A 10 3.86 5.36 4.40
N THR A 11 3.86 4.10 3.97
CA THR A 11 3.62 2.95 4.83
C THR A 11 4.87 2.48 5.57
N GLY A 12 6.06 2.69 5.00
CA GLY A 12 7.34 2.22 5.50
C GLY A 12 7.65 0.75 5.17
N TYR A 13 6.83 0.09 4.34
CA TYR A 13 7.20 -1.23 3.82
C TYR A 13 8.33 -1.06 2.81
N ASP A 14 9.41 -1.84 3.00
CA ASP A 14 10.56 -1.82 2.10
C ASP A 14 10.25 -2.46 0.75
N THR A 15 11.23 -2.47 -0.15
CA THR A 15 11.13 -3.07 -1.50
C THR A 15 11.73 -4.47 -1.54
N THR A 16 11.80 -5.17 -0.40
CA THR A 16 12.17 -6.59 -0.37
C THR A 16 10.98 -7.45 -0.77
N TRP A 17 11.19 -8.72 -1.09
CA TRP A 17 10.09 -9.66 -1.32
C TRP A 17 9.03 -9.66 -0.22
N THR A 18 9.43 -9.49 1.05
CA THR A 18 8.45 -9.41 2.14
C THR A 18 7.74 -8.06 2.20
N GLY A 19 8.47 -6.97 1.94
CA GLY A 19 7.88 -5.62 1.90
C GLY A 19 6.88 -5.45 0.75
N GLU A 20 7.17 -6.03 -0.41
CA GLU A 20 6.26 -6.10 -1.57
C GLU A 20 4.98 -6.91 -1.26
N ALA A 21 5.12 -7.97 -0.48
CA ALA A 21 3.98 -8.74 -0.01
C ALA A 21 3.14 -7.94 1.01
N GLU A 22 3.79 -7.23 1.94
CA GLU A 22 3.12 -6.36 2.91
C GLU A 22 2.39 -5.18 2.25
N ILE A 23 3.02 -4.48 1.29
CA ILE A 23 2.37 -3.38 0.58
C ILE A 23 1.20 -3.87 -0.26
N GLY A 24 1.33 -5.02 -0.95
CA GLY A 24 0.25 -5.60 -1.73
C GLY A 24 -0.95 -5.96 -0.86
N ALA A 25 -0.71 -6.60 0.29
CA ALA A 25 -1.75 -6.89 1.28
C ALA A 25 -2.39 -5.60 1.83
N TRP A 26 -1.60 -4.56 2.11
CA TRP A 26 -2.11 -3.26 2.56
C TRP A 26 -2.97 -2.58 1.48
N GLU A 27 -2.55 -2.59 0.22
CA GLU A 27 -3.29 -2.00 -0.91
C GLU A 27 -4.61 -2.73 -1.18
N ILE A 28 -4.64 -4.06 -1.05
CA ILE A 28 -5.90 -4.84 -1.08
C ILE A 28 -6.83 -4.39 0.05
N GLY A 29 -6.29 -4.24 1.27
CA GLY A 29 -7.06 -3.79 2.42
C GLY A 29 -7.62 -2.36 2.25
N ALA A 30 -6.79 -1.44 1.78
CA ALA A 30 -7.13 -0.04 1.55
C ALA A 30 -7.98 0.18 0.29
N GLY A 31 -7.95 -0.77 -0.64
CA GLY A 31 -8.65 -0.79 -1.92
C GLY A 31 -7.78 -0.32 -3.07
N CYS A 32 -7.74 -1.08 -4.17
CA CYS A 32 -6.97 -0.71 -5.38
C CYS A 32 -7.76 0.17 -6.38
N GLY A 33 -8.94 0.64 -5.99
CA GLY A 33 -9.81 1.48 -6.82
C GLY A 33 -10.14 0.83 -8.16
N ARG A 34 -10.07 1.61 -9.24
CA ARG A 34 -10.35 1.17 -10.63
C ARG A 34 -9.18 0.44 -11.30
N TYR A 35 -8.03 0.34 -10.64
CA TYR A 35 -6.81 -0.20 -11.23
C TYR A 35 -6.80 -1.73 -11.10
N TRP A 36 -7.43 -2.41 -12.06
CA TRP A 36 -7.49 -3.88 -12.07
C TRP A 36 -6.11 -4.56 -12.02
N ALA A 37 -5.12 -3.99 -12.71
CA ALA A 37 -3.75 -4.48 -12.66
C ALA A 37 -3.17 -4.47 -11.24
N ALA A 38 -3.50 -3.46 -10.42
CA ALA A 38 -3.07 -3.41 -9.03
C ALA A 38 -3.73 -4.53 -8.20
N TRP A 39 -5.02 -4.81 -8.42
CA TRP A 39 -5.67 -5.97 -7.79
C TRP A 39 -4.97 -7.29 -8.13
N MET A 40 -4.71 -7.55 -9.42
CA MET A 40 -4.08 -8.81 -9.84
C MET A 40 -2.67 -8.97 -9.29
N LEU A 41 -1.84 -7.92 -9.38
CA LEU A 41 -0.45 -7.96 -8.90
C LEU A 41 -0.40 -8.14 -7.39
N ASN A 42 -1.23 -7.40 -6.65
CA ASN A 42 -1.25 -7.48 -5.19
C ASN A 42 -1.75 -8.84 -4.70
N LEU A 43 -2.75 -9.44 -5.37
CA LEU A 43 -3.22 -10.79 -5.04
C LEU A 43 -2.13 -11.84 -5.30
N GLY A 44 -1.38 -11.71 -6.39
CA GLY A 44 -0.22 -12.55 -6.68
C GLY A 44 0.88 -12.43 -5.61
N ALA A 45 1.27 -11.20 -5.28
CA ALA A 45 2.29 -10.93 -4.26
C ALA A 45 1.86 -11.43 -2.86
N THR A 46 0.60 -11.19 -2.48
CA THR A 46 0.04 -11.69 -1.21
C THR A 46 0.00 -13.23 -1.20
N GLY A 47 -0.33 -13.88 -2.32
CA GLY A 47 -0.30 -15.34 -2.41
C GLY A 47 1.09 -15.93 -2.12
N VAL A 48 2.15 -15.27 -2.60
CA VAL A 48 3.54 -15.68 -2.34
C VAL A 48 3.93 -15.38 -0.89
N GLY A 49 3.67 -14.18 -0.38
CA GLY A 49 4.09 -13.83 0.97
C GLY A 49 3.25 -14.47 2.07
N MET A 50 2.06 -14.99 1.80
CA MET A 50 1.32 -15.83 2.75
C MET A 50 2.10 -17.10 3.13
N LEU A 51 2.98 -17.59 2.25
CA LEU A 51 3.84 -18.74 2.52
C LEU A 51 5.11 -18.37 3.31
N HIS A 52 5.56 -17.11 3.23
CA HIS A 52 6.82 -16.67 3.83
C HIS A 52 6.66 -15.83 5.10
N ALA A 53 5.66 -14.94 5.14
CA ALA A 53 5.45 -13.95 6.19
C ALA A 53 3.95 -13.70 6.50
N PRO A 54 3.11 -14.73 6.69
CA PRO A 54 1.64 -14.58 6.77
C PRO A 54 1.18 -13.63 7.88
N ARG A 55 1.85 -13.63 9.04
CA ARG A 55 1.52 -12.76 10.18
C ARG A 55 1.83 -11.29 9.89
N ARG A 56 2.83 -11.01 9.06
CA ARG A 56 3.21 -9.65 8.65
C ARG A 56 2.20 -9.10 7.65
N GLU A 57 1.92 -9.88 6.61
CA GLU A 57 0.90 -9.53 5.62
C GLU A 57 -0.48 -9.35 6.22
N TRP A 58 -0.92 -10.26 7.10
CA TRP A 58 -2.23 -10.11 7.73
C TRP A 58 -2.34 -8.80 8.52
N ARG A 59 -1.28 -8.40 9.24
CA ARG A 59 -1.24 -7.09 9.91
C ARG A 59 -1.27 -5.94 8.91
N ALA A 60 -0.56 -6.06 7.78
CA ALA A 60 -0.56 -5.06 6.71
C ALA A 60 -1.95 -4.91 6.07
N PHE A 61 -2.62 -6.02 5.78
CA PHE A 61 -4.01 -6.03 5.30
C PHE A 61 -4.97 -5.36 6.29
N ILE A 62 -4.94 -5.74 7.57
CA ILE A 62 -5.79 -5.13 8.60
C ILE A 62 -5.50 -3.63 8.76
N ARG A 63 -4.23 -3.22 8.66
CA ARG A 63 -3.86 -1.80 8.62
C ARG A 63 -4.45 -1.12 7.38
N GLY A 64 -4.39 -1.75 6.21
CA GLY A 64 -5.00 -1.28 4.97
C GLY A 64 -6.51 -1.08 5.08
N ARG A 65 -7.22 -2.05 5.68
CA ARG A 65 -8.68 -1.97 5.94
C ARG A 65 -9.10 -0.76 6.78
N ARG A 66 -8.17 -0.15 7.53
CA ARG A 66 -8.37 1.05 8.35
C ARG A 66 -7.80 2.32 7.71
N SER A 67 -7.25 2.20 6.50
CA SER A 67 -6.57 3.26 5.75
C SER A 67 -7.37 3.69 4.52
N LYS A 68 -6.84 4.64 3.76
CA LYS A 68 -7.21 4.93 2.38
C LYS A 68 -5.98 4.76 1.48
N SER A 69 -6.18 4.39 0.23
CA SER A 69 -5.14 4.41 -0.82
C SER A 69 -5.29 5.65 -1.71
N LEU A 70 -4.27 5.93 -2.53
CA LEU A 70 -4.30 6.97 -3.56
C LEU A 70 -5.00 6.54 -4.86
N TYR A 71 -5.54 5.31 -4.92
CA TYR A 71 -6.15 4.79 -6.15
C TYR A 71 -7.53 5.38 -6.47
N ASP A 72 -8.02 6.30 -5.64
CA ASP A 72 -9.21 7.12 -5.91
C ASP A 72 -8.96 8.21 -6.96
N ARG A 73 -7.69 8.47 -7.31
CA ARG A 73 -7.27 9.54 -8.24
C ARG A 73 -6.15 9.09 -9.17
N ALA A 74 -5.95 9.86 -10.24
CA ALA A 74 -4.77 9.74 -11.09
C ALA A 74 -3.56 10.36 -10.39
N PHE A 75 -2.36 9.86 -10.73
CA PHE A 75 -1.12 10.47 -10.29
C PHE A 75 -0.98 11.90 -10.83
N SER A 76 -0.50 12.82 -9.99
CA SER A 76 -0.07 14.17 -10.36
C SER A 76 1.31 14.45 -9.77
N GLU A 77 2.15 15.19 -10.47
CA GLU A 77 3.48 15.59 -10.00
C GLU A 77 3.39 16.46 -8.71
N ASP A 78 2.28 17.17 -8.48
CA ASP A 78 2.05 17.92 -7.24
C ASP A 78 2.06 17.03 -5.99
N MET A 79 1.75 15.74 -6.15
CA MET A 79 1.79 14.77 -5.04
C MET A 79 3.21 14.56 -4.52
N LEU A 80 4.24 14.82 -5.35
CA LEU A 80 5.64 14.75 -4.94
C LEU A 80 6.05 15.92 -4.04
N GLN A 81 5.24 16.98 -4.00
CA GLN A 81 5.47 18.13 -3.11
C GLN A 81 4.87 17.90 -1.72
N TRP A 82 4.12 16.82 -1.50
CA TRP A 82 3.55 16.52 -0.21
C TRP A 82 4.63 16.08 0.77
N SER A 83 4.57 16.57 2.00
CA SER A 83 5.37 15.98 3.06
C SER A 83 4.90 14.54 3.34
N VAL A 84 5.79 13.68 3.81
CA VAL A 84 5.43 12.31 4.23
C VAL A 84 4.36 12.35 5.33
N ARG A 85 4.36 13.39 6.17
CA ARG A 85 3.33 13.61 7.20
C ARG A 85 1.96 13.84 6.57
N ASP A 86 1.86 14.72 5.58
CA ASP A 86 0.59 15.05 4.93
C ASP A 86 0.07 13.86 4.13
N LEU A 87 0.97 13.15 3.45
CA LEU A 87 0.62 11.90 2.76
C LEU A 87 0.07 10.85 3.73
N ARG A 88 0.74 10.62 4.87
CA ARG A 88 0.24 9.69 5.91
C ARG A 88 -1.12 10.12 6.46
N ALA A 89 -1.31 11.41 6.72
CA ALA A 89 -2.59 11.96 7.18
C ALA A 89 -3.71 11.73 6.15
N HIS A 90 -3.42 11.98 4.86
CA HIS A 90 -4.35 11.75 3.76
C HIS A 90 -4.78 10.28 3.67
N LEU A 91 -3.82 9.36 3.81
CA LEU A 91 -4.05 7.90 3.78
C LEU A 91 -4.61 7.34 5.09
N ARG A 92 -4.88 8.19 6.10
CA ARG A 92 -5.36 7.79 7.44
C ARG A 92 -4.42 6.81 8.15
N LEU A 93 -3.12 6.95 7.92
CA LEU A 93 -2.10 6.21 8.64
C LEU A 93 -1.87 6.89 10.00
N ILE A 94 -2.18 6.19 11.09
CA ILE A 94 -1.92 6.69 12.45
C ILE A 94 -0.41 6.90 12.60
N VAL A 95 -0.01 8.16 12.77
CA VAL A 95 1.35 8.51 13.21
C VAL A 95 1.41 8.17 14.70
N ARG A 96 2.15 7.12 15.05
CA ARG A 96 2.60 6.92 16.43
C ARG A 96 3.79 7.81 16.68
#